data_AF-A0A0R3QZJ1-F1
#
_entry.id   AF-A0A0R3QZJ1-F1
#
_cell.length_a   1.000
_cell.length_b   1.000
_cell.length_c   1.000
_cell.angle_alpha   90.00
_cell.angle_beta   90.00
_cell.angle_gamma   90.00
#
_symmetry.space_group_name_H-M   'P 1'
#
loop_
_entity.id
_entity.type
_entity.pdbx_description
1 polymer ?
#
loop_
_entity_poly.entity_id
_entity_poly.type
_entity_poly.pdbx_seq_one_letter_code
_entity_poly.pdbx_strand_id
1 'polypeptide(L)'
;MNKLLIAFGLIILTVTLPCMSQSDDEFDDESSGADEGGDGSEGGDEYVTKGEFVETDGKKKECTSHEACYDQREPQAWCRLDENQSWTDKGCFCDDKLHSCVIERKNSGKLEYSYCAPQESWQCS
;
A
#
# COMPACT_ATOMS: atom_id res chain seq x y z
N MET A 1 -8.45 59.86 -31.73
CA MET A 1 -9.07 60.63 -30.62
C MET A 1 -9.48 59.65 -29.54
N ASN A 2 -9.25 60.03 -28.27
CA ASN A 2 -9.52 59.35 -26.98
C ASN A 2 -8.62 58.13 -26.69
N LYS A 3 -7.66 58.13 -25.75
CA LYS A 3 -7.60 58.53 -24.33
C LYS A 3 -8.63 57.82 -23.45
N LEU A 4 -8.16 56.82 -22.69
CA LEU A 4 -8.48 56.62 -21.27
C LEU A 4 -7.41 55.72 -20.62
N LEU A 5 -6.62 56.34 -19.76
CA LEU A 5 -5.70 55.72 -18.83
C LEU A 5 -6.48 55.35 -17.57
N ILE A 6 -6.34 54.12 -17.08
CA ILE A 6 -6.67 53.78 -15.69
C ILE A 6 -5.53 52.93 -15.15
N ALA A 7 -4.69 53.58 -14.34
CA ALA A 7 -3.71 52.95 -13.47
C ALA A 7 -4.41 52.59 -12.16
N PHE A 8 -4.42 51.32 -11.79
CA PHE A 8 -4.58 50.89 -10.41
C PHE A 8 -3.39 50.03 -10.05
N GLY A 9 -2.43 50.66 -9.36
CA GLY A 9 -1.34 49.96 -8.71
C GLY A 9 -1.90 49.17 -7.54
N LEU A 10 -1.63 47.87 -7.54
CA LEU A 10 -1.77 47.02 -6.37
C LEU A 10 -0.44 46.29 -6.22
N ILE A 11 0.42 46.87 -5.38
CA ILE A 11 1.66 46.23 -4.93
C ILE A 11 1.20 45.11 -4.00
N ILE A 12 1.08 43.90 -4.53
CA ILE A 12 0.89 42.70 -3.74
C ILE A 12 2.28 42.16 -3.42
N LEU A 13 2.74 42.47 -2.21
CA LEU A 13 3.95 41.90 -1.61
C LEU A 13 3.61 40.49 -1.12
N THR A 14 3.52 39.52 -2.05
CA THR A 14 3.40 38.10 -1.68
C THR A 14 4.77 37.45 -1.71
N VAL A 15 5.24 37.16 -0.49
CA VAL A 15 6.39 36.33 -0.18
C VAL A 15 6.30 35.02 -0.97
N THR A 16 7.30 34.75 -1.81
CA THR A 16 7.43 33.48 -2.54
C THR A 16 7.84 32.37 -1.58
N LEU A 17 6.89 31.56 -1.14
CA LEU A 17 7.16 30.20 -0.65
C LEU A 17 6.98 29.21 -1.81
N PRO A 18 7.97 28.38 -2.14
CA PRO A 18 7.80 27.33 -3.14
C PRO A 18 7.28 26.06 -2.45
N CYS A 19 5.97 25.81 -2.56
CA CYS A 19 5.43 24.46 -2.53
C CYS A 19 4.39 24.37 -3.64
N MET A 20 4.86 23.88 -4.78
CA MET A 20 4.05 23.61 -5.96
C MET A 20 3.25 22.33 -5.67
N SER A 21 2.06 22.49 -5.10
CA SER A 21 0.99 21.50 -5.21
C SER A 21 0.43 21.59 -6.63
N GLN A 22 0.53 20.51 -7.41
CA GLN A 22 -0.30 20.33 -8.59
C GLN A 22 -1.46 19.42 -8.19
N SER A 23 -2.65 20.00 -8.24
CA SER A 23 -3.94 19.34 -8.11
C SER A 23 -4.74 19.86 -9.28
N ASP A 24 -4.76 19.09 -10.37
CA ASP A 24 -5.57 19.37 -11.55
C ASP A 24 -6.66 18.30 -11.60
N ASP A 25 -7.82 18.65 -11.03
CA ASP A 25 -9.08 17.95 -11.19
C ASP A 25 -9.73 18.43 -12.50
N GLU A 26 -9.66 17.63 -13.56
CA GLU A 26 -10.54 17.76 -14.72
C GLU A 26 -11.51 16.57 -14.74
N PHE A 27 -12.77 16.86 -14.41
CA PHE A 27 -13.90 15.95 -14.58
C PHE A 27 -14.40 16.06 -16.02
N ASP A 28 -14.29 14.98 -16.79
CA ASP A 28 -15.11 14.78 -17.99
C ASP A 28 -15.92 13.49 -17.83
N ASP A 29 -17.24 13.68 -17.73
CA ASP A 29 -18.26 12.64 -17.63
C ASP A 29 -18.81 12.40 -19.04
N GLU A 30 -18.50 11.26 -19.65
CA GLU A 30 -19.32 10.71 -20.71
C GLU A 30 -19.31 9.17 -20.72
N SER A 31 -20.47 8.63 -20.36
CA SER A 31 -20.83 7.22 -20.33
C SER A 31 -20.95 6.61 -21.72
N SER A 32 -20.34 5.45 -21.97
CA SER A 32 -20.97 4.34 -22.72
C SER A 32 -20.10 3.09 -22.73
N GLY A 33 -20.72 1.91 -22.53
CA GLY A 33 -20.14 0.63 -22.96
C GLY A 33 -20.19 -0.46 -21.91
N ALA A 34 -21.20 -1.33 -22.02
CA ALA A 34 -21.31 -2.57 -21.27
C ALA A 34 -20.35 -3.65 -21.80
N ASP A 35 -20.12 -4.62 -20.91
CA ASP A 35 -19.80 -6.03 -21.15
C ASP A 35 -18.33 -6.51 -21.20
N GLU A 36 -18.02 -7.30 -20.16
CA GLU A 36 -17.45 -8.65 -20.19
C GLU A 36 -16.06 -8.84 -20.85
N GLY A 37 -15.06 -9.06 -20.00
CA GLY A 37 -13.73 -9.53 -20.41
C GLY A 37 -12.77 -9.61 -19.24
N GLY A 38 -12.97 -10.61 -18.38
CA GLY A 38 -11.97 -11.00 -17.40
C GLY A 38 -10.69 -11.50 -18.04
N ASP A 39 -9.67 -11.60 -17.18
CA ASP A 39 -8.33 -12.12 -17.41
C ASP A 39 -7.31 -11.10 -17.95
N GLY A 40 -6.83 -10.28 -17.03
CA GLY A 40 -5.59 -9.53 -17.17
C GLY A 40 -4.70 -9.77 -15.96
N SER A 41 -4.32 -11.02 -15.68
CA SER A 41 -3.27 -11.32 -14.70
C SER A 41 -1.92 -11.47 -15.40
N GLU A 42 -1.40 -10.36 -15.91
CA GLU A 42 0.02 -10.20 -16.25
C GLU A 42 0.74 -9.42 -15.13
N GLY A 43 0.50 -9.82 -13.87
CA GLY A 43 1.13 -9.26 -12.66
C GLY A 43 1.84 -10.31 -11.80
N GLY A 44 2.40 -11.35 -12.44
CA GLY A 44 2.53 -12.69 -11.86
C GLY A 44 3.61 -12.96 -10.78
N ASP A 45 4.19 -11.95 -10.13
CA ASP A 45 5.14 -12.21 -9.04
C ASP A 45 5.22 -11.16 -7.92
N GLU A 46 4.44 -10.08 -7.99
CA GLU A 46 4.50 -9.03 -6.97
C GLU A 46 4.07 -9.56 -5.60
N TYR A 47 3.00 -10.36 -5.55
CA TYR A 47 2.46 -10.91 -4.30
C TYR A 47 2.77 -12.39 -4.15
N VAL A 48 3.99 -12.80 -4.49
CA VAL A 48 4.48 -14.14 -4.22
C VAL A 48 5.65 -14.05 -3.25
N THR A 49 5.51 -14.69 -2.09
CA THR A 49 6.57 -14.79 -1.09
C THR A 49 7.81 -15.47 -1.67
N LYS A 50 8.98 -14.90 -1.37
CA LYS A 50 10.28 -15.40 -1.85
C LYS A 50 11.15 -15.93 -0.69
N GLY A 51 10.66 -15.86 0.54
CA GLY A 51 11.40 -16.23 1.75
C GLY A 51 11.25 -17.69 2.16
N GLU A 52 11.93 -18.06 3.24
CA GLU A 52 11.73 -19.33 3.94
C GLU A 52 10.52 -19.23 4.89
N PHE A 53 9.68 -20.26 4.94
CA PHE A 53 8.57 -20.28 5.89
C PHE A 53 9.08 -20.49 7.32
N VAL A 54 8.63 -19.65 8.24
CA VAL A 54 8.91 -19.77 9.67
C VAL A 54 7.60 -19.96 10.42
N GLU A 55 7.52 -21.01 11.22
CA GLU A 55 6.37 -21.29 12.07
C GLU A 55 6.27 -20.25 13.21
N THR A 56 5.08 -19.68 13.39
CA THR A 56 4.78 -18.66 14.41
C THR A 56 3.38 -18.90 14.98
N ASP A 57 2.83 -17.94 15.73
CA ASP A 57 1.43 -17.94 16.18
C ASP A 57 0.42 -17.50 15.10
N GLY A 58 0.90 -17.09 13.92
CA GLY A 58 0.06 -16.80 12.75
C GLY A 58 -0.69 -18.03 12.27
N LYS A 59 -1.88 -17.82 11.69
CA LYS A 59 -2.75 -18.91 11.21
C LYS A 59 -3.10 -18.70 9.75
N LYS A 60 -3.08 -19.81 8.99
CA LYS A 60 -3.50 -19.78 7.59
C LYS A 60 -4.91 -19.21 7.48
N LYS A 61 -5.05 -18.09 6.78
CA LYS A 61 -6.31 -17.49 6.36
C LYS A 61 -6.32 -17.46 4.83
N GLU A 62 -7.27 -18.15 4.22
CA GLU A 62 -7.44 -18.15 2.77
C GLU A 62 -7.83 -16.73 2.28
N CYS A 63 -7.35 -16.36 1.10
CA CYS A 63 -7.63 -15.09 0.47
C CYS A 63 -7.61 -15.22 -1.05
N THR A 64 -8.34 -14.32 -1.73
CA THR A 64 -8.35 -14.20 -3.20
C THR A 64 -7.92 -12.82 -3.68
N SER A 65 -7.73 -11.87 -2.76
CA SER A 65 -7.31 -10.51 -3.05
C SER A 65 -6.57 -9.92 -1.84
N HIS A 66 -5.75 -8.89 -2.08
CA HIS A 66 -4.95 -8.26 -1.04
C HIS A 66 -5.80 -7.66 0.09
N GLU A 67 -6.96 -7.08 -0.25
CA GLU A 67 -7.89 -6.45 0.69
C GLU A 67 -8.44 -7.43 1.72
N ALA A 68 -8.54 -8.72 1.38
CA ALA A 68 -8.97 -9.76 2.30
C ALA A 68 -8.02 -9.95 3.50
N CYS A 69 -6.80 -9.38 3.44
CA CYS A 69 -5.80 -9.46 4.51
C CYS A 69 -5.71 -8.18 5.35
N TYR A 70 -6.51 -7.13 5.10
CA TYR A 70 -6.46 -5.87 5.85
C TYR A 70 -6.84 -5.97 7.34
N ASP A 71 -7.62 -6.98 7.69
CA ASP A 71 -7.98 -7.34 9.07
C ASP A 71 -6.93 -8.24 9.75
N GLN A 72 -5.77 -8.44 9.13
CA GLN A 72 -4.66 -9.23 9.68
C GLN A 72 -3.49 -8.32 10.09
N ARG A 73 -2.66 -8.83 10.99
CA ARG A 73 -1.42 -8.23 11.48
C ARG A 73 -0.29 -9.26 11.45
N GLU A 74 0.93 -8.81 11.67
CA GLU A 74 2.07 -9.70 11.88
C GLU A 74 1.80 -10.70 13.01
N PRO A 75 2.38 -11.91 12.98
CA PRO A 75 2.30 -12.82 14.12
C PRO A 75 2.91 -12.16 15.37
N GLN A 76 2.39 -12.47 16.55
CA GLN A 76 2.88 -11.93 17.83
C GLN A 76 4.37 -12.18 18.03
N ALA A 77 4.86 -13.35 17.60
CA ALA A 77 6.28 -13.69 17.62
C ALA A 77 7.17 -12.70 16.85
N TRP A 78 6.60 -11.93 15.91
CA TRP A 78 7.31 -10.96 15.09
C TRP A 78 6.98 -9.51 15.44
N CYS A 79 6.14 -9.27 16.45
CA CYS A 79 5.71 -7.92 16.78
C CYS A 79 6.87 -7.00 17.17
N ARG A 80 7.85 -7.54 17.91
CA ARG A 80 9.12 -6.86 18.21
C ARG A 80 10.23 -7.59 17.48
N LEU A 81 10.81 -6.92 16.50
CA LEU A 81 11.94 -7.43 15.75
C LEU A 81 13.22 -7.40 16.58
N ASP A 82 14.07 -8.41 16.41
CA ASP A 82 15.42 -8.45 16.96
C ASP A 82 16.36 -7.46 16.24
N GLU A 83 17.55 -7.18 16.81
CA GLU A 83 18.50 -6.18 16.28
C GLU A 83 18.92 -6.42 14.81
N ASN A 84 18.90 -7.66 14.35
CA ASN A 84 19.29 -8.10 13.01
C ASN A 84 18.08 -8.35 12.08
N GLN A 85 16.87 -7.96 12.51
CA GLN A 85 15.64 -8.14 11.77
C GLN A 85 15.09 -6.80 11.26
N SER A 86 14.39 -6.83 10.14
CA SER A 86 13.71 -5.65 9.59
C SER A 86 12.46 -6.05 8.81
N TRP A 87 11.45 -5.18 8.78
CA TRP A 87 10.28 -5.38 7.95
C TRP A 87 10.64 -5.22 6.47
N THR A 88 9.89 -5.93 5.62
CA THR A 88 9.80 -5.55 4.21
C THR A 88 8.93 -4.29 4.08
N ASP A 89 8.79 -3.79 2.85
CA ASP A 89 7.86 -2.72 2.51
C ASP A 89 6.40 -3.20 2.42
N LYS A 90 6.17 -4.51 2.54
CA LYS A 90 4.84 -5.13 2.52
C LYS A 90 4.37 -5.43 3.93
N GLY A 91 3.13 -5.03 4.22
CA GLY A 91 2.39 -5.56 5.37
C GLY A 91 1.89 -6.98 5.09
N CYS A 92 0.86 -7.42 5.81
CA CYS A 92 0.14 -8.63 5.44
C CYS A 92 -0.44 -8.49 4.03
N PHE A 93 -0.17 -9.47 3.16
CA PHE A 93 -0.68 -9.52 1.80
C PHE A 93 -1.21 -10.91 1.46
N CYS A 94 -2.09 -10.97 0.46
CA CYS A 94 -2.57 -12.23 -0.07
C CYS A 94 -1.52 -12.81 -1.02
N ASP A 95 -0.97 -13.96 -0.69
CA ASP A 95 -0.01 -14.62 -1.57
C ASP A 95 -0.71 -15.29 -2.76
N ASP A 96 -0.29 -15.00 -3.98
CA ASP A 96 -0.96 -15.48 -5.21
C ASP A 96 -0.81 -16.99 -5.45
N LYS A 97 0.19 -17.64 -4.84
CA LYS A 97 0.42 -19.09 -4.98
C LYS A 97 -0.16 -19.89 -3.83
N LEU A 98 -0.06 -19.36 -2.62
CA LEU A 98 -0.56 -20.00 -1.41
C LEU A 98 -2.04 -19.69 -1.17
N HIS A 99 -2.58 -18.67 -1.85
CA HIS A 99 -3.91 -18.10 -1.63
C HIS A 99 -4.16 -17.83 -0.15
N SER A 100 -3.15 -17.29 0.54
CA SER A 100 -3.17 -17.11 1.99
C SER A 100 -2.57 -15.79 2.42
N CYS A 101 -3.09 -15.22 3.50
CA CYS A 101 -2.51 -14.01 4.11
C CYS A 101 -1.17 -14.33 4.77
N VAL A 102 -0.10 -13.74 4.23
CA VAL A 102 1.27 -13.89 4.72
C VAL A 102 1.93 -12.54 4.91
N ILE A 103 3.00 -12.51 5.69
CA ILE A 103 3.86 -11.34 5.86
C ILE A 103 5.32 -11.76 5.75
N GLU A 104 6.15 -10.86 5.21
CA GLU A 104 7.58 -11.07 5.03
C GLU A 104 8.40 -10.15 5.93
N ARG A 105 9.51 -10.68 6.45
CA ARG A 105 10.56 -9.92 7.14
C ARG A 105 11.93 -10.36 6.65
N LYS A 106 12.94 -9.51 6.88
CA LYS A 106 14.34 -9.87 6.73
C LYS A 106 14.91 -10.26 8.09
N ASN A 107 15.63 -11.37 8.15
CA ASN A 107 16.37 -11.83 9.32
C ASN A 107 17.82 -12.12 8.90
N SER A 108 18.78 -11.33 9.40
CA SER A 108 20.20 -11.46 9.04
C SER A 108 20.45 -11.45 7.52
N GLY A 109 19.69 -10.63 6.79
CA GLY A 109 19.78 -10.52 5.33
C GLY A 109 19.06 -11.61 4.53
N LYS A 110 18.44 -12.60 5.19
CA LYS A 110 17.59 -13.62 4.56
C LYS A 110 16.12 -13.21 4.66
N LEU A 111 15.35 -13.51 3.62
CA LEU A 111 13.92 -13.27 3.62
C LEU A 111 13.21 -14.46 4.29
N GLU A 112 12.32 -14.17 5.23
CA GLU A 112 11.46 -15.13 5.92
C GLU A 112 10.01 -14.70 5.75
N TYR A 113 9.09 -15.66 5.68
CA TYR A 113 7.66 -15.37 5.71
C TYR A 113 6.93 -16.25 6.71
N SER A 114 5.80 -15.76 7.19
CA SER A 114 4.89 -16.52 8.06
C SER A 114 3.45 -16.15 7.75
N TYR A 115 2.52 -16.91 8.30
CA TYR A 115 1.11 -16.54 8.25
C TYR A 115 0.85 -15.31 9.12
N CYS A 116 -0.12 -14.50 8.71
CA CYS A 116 -0.58 -13.40 9.54
C CYS A 116 -1.46 -13.88 10.71
N ALA A 117 -1.67 -13.00 11.68
CA ALA A 117 -2.58 -13.20 12.80
C ALA A 117 -3.79 -12.26 12.69
N PRO A 118 -4.98 -12.66 13.16
CA PRO A 118 -6.15 -11.77 13.19
C PRO A 118 -5.87 -10.50 13.99
N GLN A 119 -6.31 -9.35 13.48
CA GLN A 119 -6.22 -8.08 14.20
C GLN A 119 -7.09 -8.06 15.47
N GLU A 120 -8.15 -8.87 15.51
CA GLU A 120 -9.00 -8.98 16.69
C GLU A 120 -8.18 -9.41 17.91
N SER A 121 -8.19 -8.58 18.96
CA SER A 121 -7.39 -8.80 20.17
C SER A 121 -5.87 -8.83 19.96
N TRP A 122 -5.38 -8.38 18.80
CA TRP A 122 -3.96 -8.29 18.53
C TRP A 122 -3.34 -7.14 19.32
N GLN A 123 -2.35 -7.44 20.15
CA GLN A 123 -1.61 -6.45 20.91
C GLN A 123 -0.15 -6.85 21.01
N CYS A 124 0.75 -5.93 20.70
CA CYS A 124 2.18 -6.13 20.91
C CYS A 124 2.53 -6.16 22.40
N SER A 125 2.62 -7.35 23.00
CA SER A 125 2.96 -7.52 24.42
C SER A 125 4.44 -7.80 24.65
#